data_AF-A0A0M8TUV8-F1
#
_entry.id   AF-A0A0M8TUV8-F1
#
_cell.length_a   1.000
_cell.length_b   1.000
_cell.length_c   1.000
_cell.angle_alpha   90.00
_cell.angle_beta   90.00
_cell.angle_gamma   90.00
#
_symmetry.space_group_name_H-M   'P 1'
#
loop_
_entity.id
_entity.type
_entity.pdbx_description
1 polymer ?
#
loop_
_entity_poly.entity_id
_entity_poly.type
_entity_poly.pdbx_seq_one_letter_code
_entity_poly.pdbx_strand_id
1 'polypeptide(L)'
;MTAIQSLERDGNSITHTAVARTAGVSTWLTYAEGVREHIRAAQARQNARPTTGHPHSPLSSAALRTDLELARQEVTTLREERDRLRTAMSHHLGQQLDAISGQNLTTRVEELTQHNHQLADQLQQATTENTALHARVTELEDDLAAARTSLRRMIREENLDL
;
A
#
# COMPACT_ATOMS: atom_id res chain seq x y z
N MET A 1 -16.85 32.39 -11.47
CA MET A 1 -15.77 33.19 -12.08
C MET A 1 -15.70 34.64 -11.55
N THR A 2 -16.24 34.93 -10.36
CA THR A 2 -16.24 36.30 -9.79
C THR A 2 -14.98 36.62 -8.98
N ALA A 3 -14.38 35.61 -8.32
CA ALA A 3 -13.21 35.79 -7.46
C ALA A 3 -11.90 36.16 -8.19
N ILE A 4 -11.70 35.68 -9.42
CA ILE A 4 -10.52 36.04 -10.24
C ILE A 4 -10.66 37.48 -10.72
N GLN A 5 -11.87 37.91 -11.10
CA GLN A 5 -12.13 39.28 -11.54
C GLN A 5 -12.01 40.31 -10.42
N SER A 6 -12.40 39.96 -9.19
CA SER A 6 -12.16 40.83 -8.03
C SER A 6 -10.66 40.96 -7.72
N LEU A 7 -9.89 39.87 -7.80
CA LEU A 7 -8.43 39.91 -7.65
C LEU A 7 -7.74 40.73 -8.75
N GLU A 8 -8.20 40.63 -10.00
CA GLU A 8 -7.72 41.47 -11.11
C GLU A 8 -8.07 42.96 -10.90
N ARG A 9 -9.23 43.28 -10.30
CA ARG A 9 -9.68 44.66 -10.03
C ARG A 9 -8.93 45.31 -8.86
N ASP A 10 -8.61 44.53 -7.84
CA ASP A 10 -7.95 44.99 -6.61
C ASP A 10 -6.42 45.06 -6.76
N GLY A 11 -5.86 44.63 -7.90
CA GLY A 11 -4.42 44.67 -8.18
C GLY A 11 -3.58 43.67 -7.37
N ASN A 12 -4.23 42.74 -6.65
CA ASN A 12 -3.57 41.75 -5.82
C ASN A 12 -2.96 40.61 -6.65
N SER A 13 -1.91 39.97 -6.14
CA SER A 13 -1.25 38.87 -6.85
C SER A 13 -2.17 37.64 -6.96
N ILE A 14 -2.42 37.20 -8.19
CA ILE A 14 -3.31 36.06 -8.46
C ILE A 14 -2.56 34.77 -8.15
N THR A 15 -2.65 34.28 -6.92
CA THR A 15 -2.09 32.99 -6.48
C THR A 15 -3.20 32.01 -6.15
N HIS A 16 -2.93 30.70 -6.21
CA HIS A 16 -3.91 29.66 -5.87
C HIS A 16 -4.52 29.86 -4.47
N THR A 17 -3.69 30.29 -3.51
CA THR A 17 -4.12 30.59 -2.14
C THR A 17 -4.97 31.85 -2.06
N ALA A 18 -4.64 32.91 -2.80
CA ALA A 18 -5.45 34.13 -2.88
C ALA A 18 -6.82 33.86 -3.52
N VAL A 19 -6.86 33.11 -4.62
CA VAL A 19 -8.12 32.73 -5.29
C VAL A 19 -8.99 31.88 -4.38
N ALA A 20 -8.42 30.89 -3.68
CA ALA A 20 -9.14 30.06 -2.72
C ALA A 20 -9.76 30.88 -1.59
N ARG A 21 -8.98 31.83 -1.02
CA ARG A 21 -9.41 32.72 0.05
C ARG A 21 -10.53 33.66 -0.37
N THR A 22 -10.39 34.29 -1.54
CA THR A 22 -11.39 35.24 -2.07
C THR A 22 -12.67 34.54 -2.52
N ALA A 23 -12.59 33.29 -3.00
CA ALA A 23 -13.74 32.49 -3.37
C ALA A 23 -14.39 31.74 -2.19
N GLY A 24 -13.77 31.74 -1.00
CA GLY A 24 -14.25 30.99 0.16
C GLY A 24 -14.20 29.46 -0.01
N VAL A 25 -13.30 28.97 -0.86
CA VAL A 25 -13.17 27.52 -1.19
C VAL A 25 -11.84 26.95 -0.70
N SER A 26 -11.78 25.62 -0.56
CA SER A 26 -10.54 24.94 -0.19
C SER A 26 -9.47 25.10 -1.29
N THR A 27 -8.20 25.20 -0.87
CA THR A 27 -7.07 25.37 -1.80
C THR A 27 -6.97 24.21 -2.80
N TRP A 28 -7.39 23.00 -2.42
CA TRP A 28 -7.39 21.83 -3.29
C TRP A 28 -8.33 21.96 -4.50
N LEU A 29 -9.47 22.66 -4.34
CA LEU A 29 -10.42 22.91 -5.43
C LEU A 29 -9.84 23.84 -6.52
N THR A 30 -8.82 24.64 -6.19
CA THR A 30 -8.13 25.49 -7.17
C THR A 30 -7.14 24.73 -8.06
N TYR A 31 -6.84 23.48 -7.72
CA TYR A 31 -6.01 22.56 -8.51
C TYR A 31 -6.84 21.61 -9.39
N ALA A 32 -8.18 21.66 -9.29
CA ALA A 32 -9.07 20.86 -10.13
C ALA A 32 -8.99 21.28 -11.61
N GLU A 33 -9.15 20.30 -12.50
CA GLU A 33 -9.17 20.49 -13.95
C GLU A 33 -10.26 21.51 -14.35
N GLY A 34 -9.90 22.50 -15.17
CA GLY A 34 -10.76 23.61 -15.56
C GLY A 34 -10.51 24.89 -14.75
N VAL A 35 -10.44 24.81 -13.41
CA VAL A 35 -10.18 25.99 -12.55
C VAL A 35 -8.71 26.40 -12.62
N ARG A 36 -7.79 25.42 -12.63
CA ARG A 36 -6.35 25.64 -12.74
C ARG A 36 -5.99 26.40 -14.02
N GLU A 37 -6.62 26.07 -15.13
CA GLU A 37 -6.40 26.69 -16.44
C GLU A 37 -6.83 28.16 -16.45
N HIS A 38 -7.96 28.48 -15.81
CA HIS A 38 -8.42 29.86 -15.67
C HIS A 38 -7.52 30.70 -14.75
N ILE A 39 -7.00 30.13 -13.66
CA ILE A 39 -6.04 30.80 -12.77
C ILE A 39 -4.73 31.05 -13.51
N ARG A 40 -4.21 30.04 -14.24
CA ARG A 40 -2.98 30.16 -15.04
C ARG A 40 -3.12 31.22 -16.14
N ALA A 41 -4.26 31.27 -16.83
CA ALA A 41 -4.53 32.29 -17.84
C ALA A 41 -4.60 33.70 -17.25
N ALA A 42 -5.15 33.85 -16.04
CA ALA A 42 -5.21 35.15 -15.35
C ALA A 42 -3.83 35.62 -14.86
N GLN A 43 -3.01 34.70 -14.32
CA GLN A 43 -1.60 34.97 -14.00
C GLN A 43 -0.81 35.43 -15.22
N ALA A 44 -1.00 34.76 -16.37
CA ALA A 44 -0.34 35.15 -17.61
C ALA A 44 -0.73 36.56 -18.06
N ARG A 45 -2.00 36.96 -17.91
CA ARG A 45 -2.46 38.33 -18.21
C ARG A 45 -1.91 39.37 -17.23
N GLN A 46 -1.79 39.05 -15.95
CA GLN A 46 -1.20 39.95 -14.95
C GLN A 46 0.29 40.18 -15.23
N ASN A 47 1.03 39.13 -15.61
CA ASN A 47 2.45 39.22 -15.95
C ASN A 47 2.70 39.92 -17.30
N ALA A 48 1.77 39.80 -18.25
CA ALA A 48 1.87 40.47 -19.55
C ALA A 48 1.49 41.96 -19.50
N ARG A 49 0.87 42.43 -18.40
CA ARG A 49 0.55 43.84 -18.20
C ARG A 49 1.79 44.56 -17.63
N PRO A 50 2.46 45.44 -18.39
CA PRO A 50 3.62 46.16 -17.89
C PRO A 50 3.17 47.06 -16.74
N THR A 51 3.69 46.79 -15.54
CA THR A 51 3.50 47.63 -14.37
C THR A 51 4.19 48.97 -14.62
N THR A 52 3.40 50.00 -14.92
CA THR A 52 3.89 51.38 -14.97
C THR A 52 4.24 51.83 -13.56
N GLY A 53 5.54 51.80 -13.25
CA GLY A 53 6.09 52.48 -12.08
C GLY A 53 7.16 51.65 -11.38
N HIS A 54 8.42 51.91 -11.72
CA HIS A 54 9.51 52.34 -10.83
C HIS A 54 10.80 52.30 -11.66
N PRO A 55 11.49 53.43 -11.92
CA PRO A 55 12.81 53.38 -12.52
C PRO A 55 13.74 52.76 -11.48
N HIS A 56 14.05 51.48 -11.65
CA HIS A 56 15.14 50.84 -10.94
C HIS A 56 16.41 51.60 -11.29
N SER A 57 16.90 52.42 -10.36
CA SER A 57 18.24 52.98 -10.42
C SER A 57 19.20 51.82 -10.70
N PRO A 58 20.09 51.90 -11.72
CA PRO A 58 20.98 50.79 -12.04
C PRO A 58 21.88 50.58 -10.83
N LEU A 59 21.59 49.52 -10.07
CA LEU A 59 22.43 49.07 -8.98
C LEU A 59 23.86 48.98 -9.50
N SER A 60 24.80 49.61 -8.79
CA SER A 60 26.21 49.56 -9.13
C SER A 60 26.62 48.10 -9.36
N SER A 61 27.50 47.84 -10.34
CA SER A 61 27.97 46.48 -10.67
C SER A 61 28.53 45.72 -9.45
N ALA A 62 28.95 46.43 -8.40
CA ALA A 62 29.35 45.84 -7.13
C ALA A 62 28.16 45.23 -6.38
N ALA A 63 27.04 45.94 -6.26
CA ALA A 63 25.84 45.48 -5.58
C ALA A 63 25.26 44.22 -6.23
N LEU A 64 25.19 44.19 -7.57
CA LEU A 64 24.73 43.02 -8.32
C LEU A 64 25.61 41.78 -8.13
N ARG A 65 26.93 41.95 -7.91
CA ARG A 65 27.83 40.81 -7.61
C ARG A 65 27.55 40.25 -6.22
N THR A 66 27.37 41.11 -5.22
CA THR A 66 27.00 40.68 -3.86
C THR A 66 25.66 39.97 -3.83
N ASP A 67 24.64 40.49 -4.52
CA ASP A 67 23.33 39.83 -4.58
C ASP A 67 23.41 38.46 -5.28
N LEU A 68 24.24 38.35 -6.32
CA LEU A 68 24.47 37.09 -7.02
C LEU A 68 25.21 36.08 -6.13
N GLU A 69 26.21 36.51 -5.37
CA GLU A 69 26.91 35.66 -4.40
C GLU A 69 25.96 35.19 -3.29
N LEU A 70 25.11 36.09 -2.75
CA LEU A 70 24.11 35.75 -1.76
C LEU A 70 23.09 34.74 -2.31
N ALA A 71 22.56 34.98 -3.51
CA ALA A 71 21.64 34.06 -4.16
C ALA A 71 22.27 32.68 -4.44
N ARG A 72 23.57 32.64 -4.78
CA ARG A 72 24.29 31.36 -4.95
C ARG A 72 24.42 30.61 -3.61
N GLN A 73 24.73 31.31 -2.53
CA GLN A 73 24.79 30.72 -1.19
C GLN A 73 23.43 30.19 -0.73
N GLU A 74 22.36 30.94 -0.99
CA GLU A 74 21.00 30.51 -0.69
C GLU A 74 20.60 29.28 -1.52
N VAL A 75 20.95 29.24 -2.81
CA VAL A 75 20.73 28.04 -3.64
C VAL A 75 21.51 26.85 -3.10
N THR A 76 22.75 27.02 -2.62
CA THR A 76 23.51 25.89 -2.05
C THR A 76 22.88 25.37 -0.76
N THR A 77 22.47 26.25 0.15
CA THR A 77 21.84 25.86 1.42
C THR A 77 20.49 25.17 1.17
N LEU A 78 19.65 25.73 0.30
CA LEU A 78 18.37 25.11 -0.07
C LEU A 78 18.56 23.74 -0.73
N ARG A 79 19.63 23.55 -1.53
CA ARG A 79 19.95 22.23 -2.10
C ARG A 79 20.35 21.23 -1.02
N GLU A 80 21.20 21.62 -0.08
CA GLU A 80 21.59 20.77 1.04
C GLU A 80 20.39 20.38 1.90
N GLU A 81 19.51 21.34 2.21
CA GLU A 81 18.27 21.07 2.97
C GLU A 81 17.35 20.11 2.23
N ARG A 82 17.15 20.35 0.92
CA ARG A 82 16.35 19.46 0.06
C ARG A 82 16.92 18.05 0.01
N ASP A 83 18.25 17.91 -0.04
CA ASP A 83 18.91 16.60 -0.06
C ASP A 83 18.82 15.90 1.31
N ARG A 84 18.94 16.64 2.42
CA ARG A 84 18.72 16.12 3.78
C ARG A 84 17.28 15.64 3.97
N LEU A 85 16.29 16.45 3.58
CA LEU A 85 14.87 16.10 3.67
C LEU A 85 14.53 14.90 2.79
N ARG A 86 15.07 14.84 1.58
CA ARG A 86 14.90 13.69 0.69
C ARG A 86 15.45 12.42 1.32
N THR A 87 16.65 12.49 1.88
CA THR A 87 17.29 11.32 2.51
C THR A 87 16.51 10.85 3.73
N ALA A 88 16.06 11.78 4.59
CA ALA A 88 15.22 11.47 5.75
C ALA A 88 13.89 10.83 5.33
N MET A 89 13.24 11.35 4.28
CA MET A 89 11.99 10.80 3.76
C MET A 89 12.20 9.41 3.15
N SER A 90 13.26 9.20 2.36
CA SER A 90 13.59 7.87 1.83
C SER A 90 13.84 6.85 2.94
N HIS A 91 14.56 7.25 4.00
CA HIS A 91 14.80 6.37 5.13
C HIS A 91 13.51 6.05 5.90
N HIS A 92 12.66 7.05 6.15
CA HIS A 92 11.38 6.87 6.82
C HIS A 92 10.43 5.96 6.03
N LEU A 93 10.35 6.14 4.72
CA LEU A 93 9.55 5.28 3.84
C LEU A 93 10.10 3.85 3.79
N GLY A 94 11.43 3.68 3.79
CA GLY A 94 12.06 2.37 3.91
C GLY A 94 11.67 1.64 5.19
N GLN A 95 11.78 2.32 6.33
CA GLN A 95 11.37 1.76 7.63
C GLN A 95 9.87 1.40 7.68
N GLN A 96 9.00 2.24 7.11
CA GLN A 96 7.57 1.93 7.04
C GLN A 96 7.28 0.72 6.17
N LEU A 97 7.95 0.60 5.02
CA LEU A 97 7.79 -0.54 4.13
C LEU A 97 8.29 -1.84 4.77
N ASP A 98 9.44 -1.78 5.46
CA ASP A 98 10.01 -2.92 6.18
C ASP A 98 9.10 -3.35 7.33
N ALA A 99 8.52 -2.42 8.08
CA ALA A 99 7.57 -2.72 9.15
C ALA A 99 6.30 -3.40 8.64
N ILE A 100 5.70 -2.88 7.55
CA ILE A 100 4.50 -3.47 6.94
C ILE A 100 4.83 -4.84 6.35
N SER A 101 5.96 -4.98 5.66
CA SER A 101 6.38 -6.24 5.04
C SER A 101 6.69 -7.29 6.11
N GLY A 102 7.41 -6.93 7.16
CA GLY A 102 7.73 -7.79 8.29
C GLY A 102 6.48 -8.30 9.00
N GLN A 103 5.53 -7.41 9.32
CA GLN A 103 4.27 -7.78 9.94
C GLN A 103 3.47 -8.77 9.08
N ASN A 104 3.33 -8.49 7.77
CA ASN A 104 2.63 -9.36 6.84
C ASN A 104 3.30 -10.74 6.72
N LEU A 105 4.63 -10.79 6.67
CA LEU A 105 5.37 -12.05 6.65
C LEU A 105 5.14 -12.86 7.93
N THR A 106 5.16 -12.22 9.11
CA THR A 106 4.92 -12.92 10.38
C THR A 106 3.53 -13.53 10.45
N THR A 107 2.49 -12.76 10.09
CA THR A 107 1.11 -13.27 10.03
C THR A 107 1.00 -14.43 9.04
N ARG A 108 1.64 -14.32 7.86
CA ARG A 108 1.60 -15.41 6.88
C ARG A 108 2.30 -16.67 7.35
N VAL A 109 3.42 -16.54 8.08
CA VAL A 109 4.12 -17.69 8.68
C VAL A 109 3.25 -18.34 9.75
N GLU A 110 2.58 -17.56 10.60
CA GLU A 110 1.65 -18.08 11.61
C GLU A 110 0.49 -18.84 10.97
N GLU A 111 -0.15 -18.28 9.94
CA GLU A 111 -1.20 -18.95 9.17
C GLU A 111 -0.72 -20.28 8.57
N LEU A 112 0.43 -20.28 7.89
CA LEU A 112 1.01 -21.49 7.29
C LEU A 112 1.38 -22.52 8.35
N THR A 113 1.85 -22.08 9.51
CA THR A 113 2.16 -22.96 10.64
C THR A 113 0.90 -23.60 11.20
N GLN A 114 -0.18 -22.82 11.35
CA GLN A 114 -1.47 -23.33 11.79
C GLN A 114 -2.06 -24.33 10.79
N HIS A 115 -2.00 -24.02 9.49
CA HIS A 115 -2.46 -24.93 8.44
C HIS A 115 -1.65 -26.23 8.42
N ASN A 116 -0.32 -26.16 8.60
CA ASN A 116 0.51 -27.36 8.69
C ASN A 116 0.14 -28.23 9.90
N HIS A 117 -0.13 -27.63 11.07
CA HIS A 117 -0.59 -28.39 12.23
C HIS A 117 -1.94 -29.07 11.95
N GLN A 118 -2.90 -28.33 11.38
CA GLN A 118 -4.21 -28.90 11.02
C GLN A 118 -4.09 -30.07 10.03
N LEU A 119 -3.24 -29.94 9.01
CA LEU A 119 -3.00 -31.02 8.04
C LEU A 119 -2.30 -32.21 8.69
N ALA A 120 -1.36 -31.98 9.62
CA ALA A 120 -0.69 -33.05 10.35
C ALA A 120 -1.69 -33.82 11.24
N ASP A 121 -2.56 -33.11 11.95
CA ASP A 121 -3.61 -33.72 12.78
C ASP A 121 -4.60 -34.53 11.93
N GLN A 122 -5.02 -34.01 10.78
CA GLN A 122 -5.88 -34.72 9.83
C GLN A 122 -5.23 -35.98 9.28
N LEU A 123 -3.94 -35.91 8.95
CA LEU A 123 -3.18 -37.07 8.47
C LEU A 123 -3.07 -38.12 9.58
N GLN A 124 -2.76 -37.70 10.81
CA GLN A 124 -2.72 -38.60 11.96
C GLN A 124 -4.09 -39.25 12.20
N GLN A 125 -5.17 -38.49 12.16
CA GLN A 125 -6.51 -39.05 12.30
C GLN A 125 -6.82 -40.06 11.20
N ALA A 126 -6.62 -39.69 9.93
CA ALA A 126 -6.88 -40.57 8.79
C ALA A 126 -6.05 -41.86 8.85
N THR A 127 -4.79 -41.78 9.28
CA THR A 127 -3.94 -42.98 9.46
C THR A 127 -4.45 -43.87 10.59
N THR A 128 -4.85 -43.30 11.73
CA THR A 128 -5.44 -44.10 12.82
C THR A 128 -6.74 -44.78 12.40
N GLU A 129 -7.64 -44.07 11.72
CA GLU A 129 -8.89 -44.63 11.19
C GLU A 129 -8.60 -45.74 10.17
N ASN A 130 -7.62 -45.54 9.29
CA ASN A 130 -7.21 -46.53 8.31
C ASN A 130 -6.67 -47.80 8.98
N THR A 131 -5.83 -47.66 10.02
CA THR A 131 -5.33 -48.83 10.77
C THR A 131 -6.45 -49.58 11.49
N ALA A 132 -7.42 -48.86 12.06
CA ALA A 132 -8.58 -49.47 12.73
C ALA A 132 -9.47 -50.22 11.73
N LEU A 133 -9.72 -49.64 10.55
CA LEU A 133 -10.48 -50.29 9.48
C LEU A 133 -9.77 -51.56 8.98
N HIS A 134 -8.45 -51.52 8.77
CA HIS A 134 -7.69 -52.70 8.39
C HIS A 134 -7.79 -53.82 9.44
N ALA A 135 -7.64 -53.48 10.73
CA ALA A 135 -7.80 -54.46 11.81
C ALA A 135 -9.21 -55.08 11.83
N ARG A 136 -10.25 -54.26 11.55
CA ARG A 136 -11.62 -54.76 11.48
C ARG A 136 -11.86 -55.68 10.28
N VAL A 137 -11.27 -55.35 9.12
CA VAL A 137 -11.33 -56.21 7.93
C VAL A 137 -10.70 -57.57 8.24
N THR A 138 -9.50 -57.59 8.86
CA THR A 138 -8.83 -58.85 9.22
C THR A 138 -9.65 -59.70 10.20
N GLU A 139 -10.28 -59.07 11.20
CA GLU A 139 -11.14 -59.79 12.16
C GLU A 139 -12.35 -60.42 11.47
N LEU A 140 -13.02 -59.69 10.58
CA LEU A 140 -14.17 -60.21 9.82
C LEU A 140 -13.78 -61.32 8.83
N GLU A 141 -12.58 -61.24 8.25
CA GLU A 141 -12.04 -62.30 7.39
C GLU A 141 -11.77 -63.58 8.19
N ASP A 142 -11.21 -63.46 9.39
CA ASP A 142 -10.97 -64.59 10.32
C ASP A 142 -12.30 -65.22 10.78
N ASP A 143 -13.28 -64.42 11.16
CA ASP A 143 -14.62 -64.89 11.54
C ASP A 143 -15.31 -65.64 10.39
N LEU A 144 -15.21 -65.12 9.17
CA LEU A 144 -15.75 -65.76 7.97
C LEU A 144 -15.04 -67.08 7.67
N ALA A 145 -13.71 -67.14 7.82
CA ALA A 145 -12.94 -68.36 7.67
C ALA A 145 -13.32 -69.41 8.72
N ALA A 146 -13.52 -69.01 9.98
CA ALA A 146 -13.98 -69.87 11.06
C ALA A 146 -15.39 -70.40 10.80
N ALA A 147 -16.34 -69.54 10.41
CA ALA A 147 -17.71 -69.91 10.08
C ALA A 147 -17.77 -70.92 8.92
N ARG A 148 -17.00 -70.68 7.85
CA ARG A 148 -16.88 -71.61 6.71
C ARG A 148 -16.29 -72.96 7.10
N THR A 149 -15.38 -72.97 8.07
CA THR A 149 -14.75 -74.22 8.55
C THR A 149 -15.72 -75.00 9.44
N SER A 150 -16.45 -74.31 10.32
CA SER A 150 -17.52 -74.90 11.14
C SER A 150 -18.62 -75.52 10.28
N LEU A 151 -19.10 -74.79 9.26
CA LEU A 151 -20.12 -75.29 8.33
C LEU A 151 -19.65 -76.54 7.58
N ARG A 152 -18.40 -76.53 7.08
CA ARG A 152 -17.82 -77.72 6.42
C ARG A 152 -17.73 -78.92 7.35
N ARG A 153 -17.45 -78.71 8.64
CA ARG A 153 -17.41 -79.78 9.64
C ARG A 153 -18.81 -80.34 9.92
N MET A 154 -19.79 -79.46 10.13
CA MET A 154 -21.18 -79.83 10.35
C MET A 154 -21.75 -80.67 9.20
N ILE A 155 -21.53 -80.22 7.95
CA ILE A 155 -21.96 -80.97 6.76
C ILE A 155 -21.29 -82.35 6.69
N ARG A 156 -20.02 -82.46 7.11
CA ARG A 156 -19.32 -83.75 7.11
C ARG A 156 -19.85 -84.69 8.19
N GLU A 157 -20.13 -84.18 9.39
CA GLU A 157 -20.72 -84.93 10.49
C GLU A 157 -22.11 -85.46 10.11
N GLU A 158 -22.98 -84.61 9.52
CA GLU A 158 -24.33 -85.01 9.09
C GLU A 158 -24.34 -86.07 7.96
N ASN A 159 -23.36 -86.04 7.06
CA ASN A 159 -23.22 -87.07 6.01
C ASN A 159 -22.66 -88.41 6.52
N LEU A 160 -22.09 -88.47 7.73
CA LEU A 160 -21.58 -89.71 8.33
C LEU A 160 -22.62 -90.45 9.18
N ASP A 161 -23.68 -89.76 9.59
CA ASP A 161 -24.78 -90.30 10.39
C ASP A 161 -25.95 -90.89 9.54
N LEU A 162 -25.83 -90.86 8.20
CA LEU A 162 -26.74 -91.46 7.22
C LEU A 162 -26.15 -92.75 6.61
#